data_AF-A0A497R161-F1
#
_entry.id   AF-A0A497R161-F1
#
_cell.length_a   1.000
_cell.length_b   1.000
_cell.length_c   1.000
_cell.angle_alpha   90.00
_cell.angle_beta   90.00
_cell.angle_gamma   90.00
#
_symmetry.space_group_name_H-M   'P 1'
#
loop_
_entity.id
_entity.type
_entity.pdbx_description
1 polymer ?
#
loop_
_entity_poly.entity_id
_entity_poly.type
_entity_poly.pdbx_seq_one_letter_code
_entity_poly.pdbx_strand_id
1 'polypeptide(L)'
;MDKEEIIVFIRHNISVPKDLLEKLWDEKKIAIHYENICSTNPNKYKKNFREVKFAFDLMHKMSKEGAIVAADFRRIRKDAILVGKITKGTKIGCLKKNEYKLKTMQLSSFREVSFMDYPIFQSSQPRGTIKEWSKVSKVLRYFYYEKELPLEVKSLSPEQLEIICYEFLKSKEEIEFLLQPIGRRQKDFDIYGLNKENIRICAQVTFAENKKTIINKLQSLQDSISNNDTILFFFAPKETEKFKKNDFPQIRFISIEKVFDYFIKDKSRLEKIKIMLNIS
;
A
#
# COMPACT_ATOMS: atom_id res chain seq x y z
N MET A 1 -4.40 -24.69 -5.80
CA MET A 1 -4.09 -23.26 -5.86
C MET A 1 -2.63 -23.14 -6.23
N ASP A 2 -2.32 -22.63 -7.42
CA ASP A 2 -0.94 -22.28 -7.77
C ASP A 2 -0.38 -21.33 -6.71
N LYS A 3 0.86 -21.58 -6.31
CA LYS A 3 1.55 -20.77 -5.30
C LYS A 3 1.56 -19.32 -5.78
N GLU A 4 0.91 -18.45 -5.03
CA GLU A 4 0.82 -17.03 -5.34
C GLU A 4 2.22 -16.44 -5.54
N GLU A 5 2.49 -15.88 -6.73
CA GLU A 5 3.79 -15.30 -7.07
C GLU A 5 4.16 -14.19 -6.09
N ILE A 6 5.42 -14.02 -5.74
CA ILE A 6 5.79 -12.89 -4.88
C ILE A 6 5.62 -11.57 -5.63
N ILE A 7 5.16 -10.56 -4.88
CA ILE A 7 5.03 -9.19 -5.35
C ILE A 7 6.18 -8.36 -4.77
N VAL A 8 6.98 -7.75 -5.64
CA VAL A 8 8.20 -7.05 -5.23
C VAL A 8 8.20 -5.62 -5.74
N PHE A 9 8.58 -4.70 -4.87
CA PHE A 9 8.87 -3.31 -5.22
C PHE A 9 10.38 -3.10 -5.27
N ILE A 10 10.86 -2.40 -6.29
CA ILE A 10 12.25 -1.99 -6.44
C ILE A 10 12.31 -0.49 -6.66
N ARG A 11 13.15 0.18 -5.88
CA ARG A 11 13.44 1.61 -6.01
C ARG A 11 14.80 1.79 -6.66
N HIS A 12 14.82 2.32 -7.88
CA HIS A 12 16.06 2.67 -8.58
C HIS A 12 16.57 4.06 -8.17
N ASN A 13 16.76 4.25 -6.88
CA ASN A 13 17.47 5.42 -6.33
C ASN A 13 18.98 5.13 -6.21
N ILE A 14 19.55 4.52 -7.25
CA ILE A 14 20.96 4.15 -7.30
C ILE A 14 21.77 5.38 -7.72
N SER A 15 22.90 5.64 -7.07
CA SER A 15 23.84 6.72 -7.42
C SER A 15 24.65 6.41 -8.68
N VAL A 16 23.95 6.31 -9.81
CA VAL A 16 24.52 6.13 -11.15
C VAL A 16 24.16 7.32 -12.07
N PRO A 17 24.92 7.51 -13.16
CA PRO A 17 24.57 8.42 -14.24
C PRO A 17 23.17 8.18 -14.82
N LYS A 18 22.53 9.25 -15.30
CA LYS A 18 21.14 9.22 -15.77
C LYS A 18 20.96 8.31 -16.98
N ASP A 19 21.90 8.34 -17.92
CA ASP A 19 21.95 7.49 -19.10
C ASP A 19 22.03 5.99 -18.77
N LEU A 20 22.62 5.62 -17.62
CA LEU A 20 22.61 4.24 -17.15
C LEU A 20 21.23 3.83 -16.59
N LEU A 21 20.49 4.74 -15.96
CA LEU A 21 19.09 4.49 -15.57
C LEU A 21 18.18 4.40 -16.80
N GLU A 22 18.37 5.27 -17.79
CA GLU A 22 17.62 5.24 -19.05
C GLU A 22 17.87 3.92 -19.78
N LYS A 23 19.13 3.46 -19.85
CA LYS A 23 19.46 2.13 -20.38
C LYS A 23 18.71 1.00 -19.67
N LEU A 24 18.63 1.03 -18.33
CA LEU A 24 17.89 0.01 -17.57
C LEU A 24 16.39 0.07 -17.86
N TRP A 25 15.82 1.28 -18.01
CA TRP A 25 14.42 1.48 -18.37
C TRP A 25 14.12 0.94 -19.76
N ASP A 26 14.94 1.27 -20.74
CA ASP A 26 14.75 0.91 -22.14
C ASP A 26 14.92 -0.59 -22.35
N GLU A 27 15.92 -1.20 -21.69
CA GLU A 27 16.15 -2.65 -21.70
C GLU A 27 15.18 -3.41 -20.78
N LYS A 28 14.29 -2.73 -20.07
CA LYS A 28 13.29 -3.31 -19.14
C LYS A 28 13.96 -4.20 -18.09
N LYS A 29 15.05 -3.71 -17.51
CA LYS A 29 15.84 -4.38 -16.47
C LYS A 29 15.66 -3.73 -15.12
N ILE A 30 15.47 -4.56 -14.12
CA ILE A 30 15.64 -4.13 -12.73
C ILE A 30 17.10 -4.25 -12.32
N ALA A 31 17.53 -3.42 -11.38
CA ALA A 31 18.90 -3.41 -10.91
C ALA A 31 18.97 -3.08 -9.41
N ILE A 32 19.98 -3.64 -8.74
CA ILE A 32 20.41 -3.20 -7.41
C ILE A 32 21.91 -2.93 -7.39
N HIS A 33 22.32 -1.97 -6.55
CA HIS A 33 23.70 -1.56 -6.38
C HIS A 33 23.99 -1.30 -4.90
N TYR A 34 25.14 -1.80 -4.45
CA TYR A 34 25.62 -1.64 -3.08
C TYR A 34 27.11 -1.26 -3.14
N GLU A 35 27.89 -2.12 -3.79
CA GLU A 35 29.30 -1.90 -4.13
C GLU A 35 29.56 -2.33 -5.57
N ASN A 36 30.68 -1.88 -6.14
CA ASN A 36 31.13 -2.19 -7.52
C ASN A 36 31.69 -3.62 -7.64
N ILE A 37 30.85 -4.59 -7.25
CA ILE A 37 31.11 -6.03 -7.19
C ILE A 37 30.02 -6.78 -7.97
N CYS A 38 30.43 -7.67 -8.88
CA CYS A 38 29.53 -8.59 -9.60
C CYS A 38 29.36 -9.89 -8.82
N SER A 39 28.75 -9.84 -7.64
CA SER A 39 28.44 -11.04 -6.87
C SER A 39 27.11 -10.89 -6.18
N THR A 40 26.36 -11.98 -6.05
CA THR A 40 25.17 -12.08 -5.21
C THR A 40 25.47 -12.70 -3.85
N ASN A 41 26.73 -13.00 -3.55
CA ASN A 41 27.14 -13.48 -2.23
C ASN A 41 27.21 -12.29 -1.26
N PRO A 42 26.37 -12.23 -0.21
CA PRO A 42 26.35 -11.12 0.74
C PRO A 42 27.68 -10.92 1.48
N ASN A 43 28.45 -11.98 1.72
CA ASN A 43 29.73 -11.93 2.45
C ASN A 43 30.82 -11.15 1.70
N LYS A 44 30.63 -10.85 0.41
CA LYS A 44 31.59 -10.07 -0.38
C LYS A 44 31.41 -8.55 -0.23
N TYR A 45 30.41 -8.11 0.51
CA TYR A 45 30.09 -6.69 0.69
C TYR A 45 30.47 -6.24 2.09
N LYS A 46 31.12 -5.08 2.18
CA LYS A 46 31.60 -4.50 3.45
C LYS A 46 30.49 -3.76 4.19
N LYS A 47 29.52 -3.21 3.47
CA LYS A 47 28.45 -2.37 4.05
C LYS A 47 27.13 -3.13 4.22
N ASN A 48 26.48 -2.87 5.36
CA ASN A 48 25.10 -3.26 5.70
C ASN A 48 24.72 -4.71 5.32
N PHE A 49 25.48 -5.68 5.85
CA PHE A 49 25.32 -7.11 5.54
C PHE A 49 23.87 -7.59 5.59
N ARG A 50 23.07 -7.16 6.58
CA ARG A 50 21.66 -7.58 6.71
C ARG A 50 20.81 -7.13 5.52
N GLU A 51 20.97 -5.87 5.08
CA GLU A 51 20.23 -5.34 3.94
C GLU A 51 20.66 -6.00 2.63
N VAL A 52 21.97 -6.15 2.44
CA VAL A 52 22.56 -6.82 1.28
C VAL A 52 22.10 -8.28 1.20
N LYS A 53 22.15 -9.00 2.32
CA LYS A 53 21.66 -10.38 2.43
C LYS A 53 20.19 -10.46 2.06
N PHE A 54 19.35 -9.62 2.66
CA PHE A 54 17.91 -9.59 2.34
C PHE A 54 17.67 -9.34 0.85
N ALA A 55 18.36 -8.37 0.25
CA ALA A 55 18.20 -8.04 -1.16
C ALA A 55 18.57 -9.22 -2.08
N PHE A 56 19.69 -9.91 -1.82
CA PHE A 56 20.10 -11.05 -2.61
C PHE A 56 19.25 -12.29 -2.36
N ASP A 57 18.84 -12.55 -1.11
CA ASP A 57 17.88 -13.62 -0.79
C ASP A 57 16.59 -13.41 -1.59
N LEU A 58 16.08 -12.18 -1.65
CA LEU A 58 14.89 -11.84 -2.43
C LEU A 58 15.12 -11.95 -3.94
N MET A 59 16.26 -11.52 -4.48
CA MET A 59 16.59 -11.75 -5.90
C MET A 59 16.68 -13.24 -6.27
N HIS A 60 17.30 -14.04 -5.41
CA HIS A 60 17.36 -15.49 -5.60
C HIS A 60 15.97 -16.12 -5.51
N LYS A 61 15.11 -15.64 -4.60
CA LYS A 61 13.71 -16.06 -4.52
C LYS A 61 12.94 -15.71 -5.80
N MET A 62 13.04 -14.48 -6.31
CA MET A 62 12.44 -14.06 -7.58
C MET A 62 12.93 -14.91 -8.75
N SER A 63 14.23 -15.23 -8.80
CA SER A 63 14.81 -16.10 -9.82
C SER A 63 14.25 -17.53 -9.74
N LYS A 64 14.10 -18.08 -8.53
CA LYS A 64 13.64 -19.46 -8.31
C LYS A 64 12.14 -19.65 -8.49
N GLU A 65 11.34 -18.67 -8.07
CA GLU A 65 9.87 -18.80 -7.98
C GLU A 65 9.14 -17.97 -9.04
N GLY A 66 9.80 -16.99 -9.65
CA GLY A 66 9.15 -15.93 -10.42
C GLY A 66 8.60 -14.83 -9.50
N ALA A 67 8.29 -13.67 -10.08
CA ALA A 67 7.75 -12.53 -9.35
C ALA A 67 7.05 -11.54 -10.28
N ILE A 68 6.04 -10.83 -9.76
CA ILE A 68 5.59 -9.57 -10.37
C ILE A 68 6.34 -8.45 -9.67
N VAL A 69 6.99 -7.60 -10.45
CA VAL A 69 7.86 -6.53 -9.98
C VAL A 69 7.34 -5.19 -10.42
N ALA A 70 7.28 -4.25 -9.49
CA ALA A 70 7.05 -2.84 -9.77
C ALA A 70 8.35 -2.07 -9.48
N ALA A 71 8.92 -1.47 -10.53
CA ALA A 71 10.21 -0.82 -10.52
C ALA A 71 10.08 0.69 -10.72
N ASP A 72 10.45 1.43 -9.68
CA ASP A 72 10.35 2.88 -9.62
C ASP A 72 11.67 3.54 -10.04
N PHE A 73 11.59 4.27 -11.16
CA PHE A 73 12.67 5.03 -11.75
C PHE A 73 12.46 6.56 -11.59
N ARG A 74 11.97 7.01 -10.44
CA ARG A 74 11.67 8.44 -10.12
C ARG A 74 12.68 9.49 -10.57
N ARG A 75 13.96 9.14 -10.71
CA ARG A 75 15.02 10.04 -11.21
C ARG A 75 14.89 10.37 -12.71
N ILE A 76 14.21 9.51 -13.49
CA ILE A 76 13.99 9.66 -14.94
C ILE A 76 12.53 9.58 -15.36
N ARG A 77 11.64 9.04 -14.51
CA ARG A 77 10.19 8.93 -14.73
C ARG A 77 9.47 9.22 -13.40
N LYS A 78 8.92 10.42 -13.24
CA LYS A 78 8.37 10.91 -11.96
C LYS A 78 6.89 10.53 -11.75
N ASP A 79 6.21 10.27 -12.85
CA ASP A 79 4.78 10.11 -13.02
C ASP A 79 4.36 8.65 -13.24
N ALA A 80 5.33 7.74 -13.42
CA ALA A 80 5.06 6.35 -13.73
C ALA A 80 5.99 5.35 -13.03
N ILE A 81 5.53 4.11 -12.95
CA ILE A 81 6.29 2.94 -12.49
C ILE A 81 6.32 1.88 -13.59
N LEU A 82 7.41 1.13 -13.70
CA LEU A 82 7.51 0.00 -14.62
C LEU A 82 7.04 -1.27 -13.90
N VAL A 83 5.92 -1.85 -14.32
CA VAL A 83 5.43 -3.13 -13.81
C VAL A 83 5.77 -4.22 -14.81
N GLY A 84 6.32 -5.33 -14.36
CA GLY A 84 6.60 -6.48 -15.23
C GLY A 84 6.83 -7.76 -14.44
N LYS A 85 7.12 -8.85 -15.14
CA LYS A 85 7.29 -10.17 -14.53
C LYS A 85 8.71 -10.69 -14.68
N ILE A 86 9.25 -11.21 -13.58
CA ILE A 86 10.41 -12.08 -13.60
C ILE A 86 9.90 -13.51 -13.73
N THR A 87 10.26 -14.19 -14.81
CA THR A 87 9.91 -15.60 -14.99
C THR A 87 10.80 -16.49 -14.14
N LYS A 88 10.26 -17.63 -13.70
CA LYS A 88 11.04 -18.67 -13.03
C LYS A 88 12.25 -19.08 -13.89
N GLY A 89 13.42 -19.16 -13.27
CA GLY A 89 14.70 -19.45 -13.92
C GLY A 89 15.42 -18.23 -14.49
N THR A 90 14.86 -17.01 -14.39
CA THR A 90 15.53 -15.78 -14.82
C THR A 90 16.88 -15.64 -14.10
N LYS A 91 17.97 -15.57 -14.86
CA LYS A 91 19.32 -15.44 -14.31
C LYS A 91 19.55 -14.04 -13.73
N ILE A 92 20.27 -13.97 -12.61
CA ILE A 92 20.80 -12.71 -12.09
C ILE A 92 22.08 -12.39 -12.86
N GLY A 93 22.04 -11.30 -13.64
CA GLY A 93 23.17 -10.81 -14.43
C GLY A 93 23.99 -9.76 -13.69
N CYS A 94 25.10 -9.35 -14.32
CA CYS A 94 25.85 -8.16 -13.91
C CYS A 94 26.04 -7.21 -15.08
N LEU A 95 25.43 -6.03 -15.01
CA LEU A 95 25.67 -4.95 -15.95
C LEU A 95 26.91 -4.17 -15.49
N LYS A 96 27.92 -4.10 -16.37
CA LYS A 96 29.17 -3.36 -16.17
C LYS A 96 29.17 -2.15 -17.08
N LYS A 97 29.30 -0.94 -16.52
CA LYS A 97 29.51 0.30 -17.29
C LYS A 97 30.46 1.19 -16.52
N ASN A 98 31.63 1.46 -17.09
CA ASN A 98 32.75 2.13 -16.41
C ASN A 98 33.04 1.42 -15.07
N GLU A 99 33.05 2.15 -13.97
CA GLU A 99 33.24 1.62 -12.62
C GLU A 99 31.99 0.94 -12.03
N TYR A 100 30.80 1.19 -12.59
CA TYR A 100 29.54 0.70 -12.03
C TYR A 100 29.31 -0.77 -12.35
N LYS A 101 29.00 -1.55 -11.29
CA LYS A 101 28.64 -2.98 -11.40
C LYS A 101 27.28 -3.23 -10.74
N LEU A 102 26.25 -3.28 -11.57
CA LEU A 102 24.85 -3.43 -11.15
C LEU A 102 24.43 -4.89 -11.26
N LYS A 103 23.75 -5.42 -10.24
CA LYS A 103 23.15 -6.75 -10.29
C LYS A 103 21.78 -6.60 -10.92
N THR A 104 21.53 -7.29 -12.03
CA THR A 104 20.34 -7.04 -12.86
C THR A 104 19.50 -8.28 -13.07
N MET A 105 18.20 -8.11 -13.27
CA MET A 105 17.31 -9.16 -13.80
C MET A 105 16.44 -8.57 -14.90
N GLN A 106 16.14 -9.40 -15.90
CA GLN A 106 15.29 -9.02 -17.02
C GLN A 106 13.82 -9.12 -16.62
N LEU A 107 13.04 -8.08 -16.94
CA LEU A 107 11.58 -8.17 -16.91
C LEU A 107 11.08 -8.70 -18.25
N SER A 108 10.04 -9.53 -18.16
CA SER A 108 9.18 -9.97 -19.25
C SER A 108 7.80 -9.35 -19.07
N SER A 109 7.01 -9.24 -20.16
CA SER A 109 5.61 -8.77 -20.13
C SER A 109 5.42 -7.54 -19.24
N PHE A 110 5.92 -6.40 -19.70
CA PHE A 110 5.99 -5.17 -18.92
C PHE A 110 4.96 -4.14 -19.39
N ARG A 111 4.60 -3.24 -18.48
CA ARG A 111 3.75 -2.08 -18.70
C ARG A 111 4.28 -0.89 -17.93
N GLU A 112 4.21 0.28 -18.54
CA GLU A 112 4.42 1.54 -17.85
C GLU A 112 3.07 1.95 -17.27
N VAL A 113 3.06 2.27 -15.98
CA VAL A 113 1.82 2.53 -15.24
C VAL A 113 1.91 3.92 -14.64
N SER A 114 0.99 4.80 -15.06
CA SER A 114 0.87 6.14 -14.51
C SER A 114 0.38 6.07 -13.06
N PHE A 115 0.95 6.90 -12.20
CA PHE A 115 0.43 7.09 -10.83
C PHE A 115 -0.92 7.81 -10.82
N MET A 116 -1.34 8.44 -11.92
CA MET A 116 -2.69 9.00 -12.03
C MET A 116 -3.75 7.90 -12.17
N ASP A 117 -3.42 6.81 -12.87
CA ASP A 117 -4.35 5.69 -13.07
C ASP A 117 -4.35 4.76 -11.84
N TYR A 118 -3.20 4.61 -11.17
CA TYR A 118 -3.07 3.80 -9.96
C TYR A 118 -2.34 4.55 -8.83
N PRO A 119 -3.00 5.55 -8.17
CA PRO A 119 -2.39 6.35 -7.11
C PRO A 119 -1.87 5.53 -5.92
N ILE A 120 -2.48 4.37 -5.66
CA ILE A 120 -2.07 3.46 -4.60
C ILE A 120 -0.63 2.95 -4.79
N PHE A 121 -0.14 2.84 -6.03
CA PHE A 121 1.25 2.46 -6.31
C PHE A 121 2.26 3.54 -5.92
N GLN A 122 1.81 4.79 -5.77
CA GLN A 122 2.65 5.88 -5.28
C GLN A 122 2.60 5.96 -3.75
N SER A 123 1.41 5.93 -3.16
CA SER A 123 1.22 6.13 -1.72
C SER A 123 1.70 4.96 -0.87
N SER A 124 1.67 3.74 -1.40
CA SER A 124 1.98 2.52 -0.65
C SER A 124 3.42 2.03 -0.76
N GLN A 125 4.32 2.77 -1.41
CA GLN A 125 5.69 2.30 -1.67
C GLN A 125 6.46 2.00 -0.37
N PRO A 126 7.07 0.80 -0.23
CA PRO A 126 7.87 0.48 0.93
C PRO A 126 9.17 1.29 0.95
N ARG A 127 9.78 1.40 2.13
CA ARG A 127 11.11 1.99 2.30
C ARG A 127 12.19 0.93 2.02
N GLY A 128 13.20 1.29 1.23
CA GLY A 128 14.35 0.45 0.87
C GLY A 128 14.51 0.28 -0.64
N THR A 129 15.63 -0.33 -1.05
CA THR A 129 15.97 -0.57 -2.47
C THR A 129 15.14 -1.67 -3.09
N ILE A 130 14.93 -2.78 -2.38
CA ILE A 130 14.11 -3.91 -2.83
C ILE A 130 13.34 -4.47 -1.63
N LYS A 131 12.03 -4.68 -1.78
CA LYS A 131 11.13 -5.19 -0.72
C LYS A 131 10.00 -6.01 -1.31
N GLU A 132 9.55 -7.02 -0.57
CA GLU A 132 8.22 -7.59 -0.80
C GLU A 132 7.17 -6.51 -0.54
N TRP A 133 6.18 -6.41 -1.42
CA TRP A 133 5.21 -5.32 -1.42
C TRP A 133 3.79 -5.84 -1.16
N SER A 134 3.59 -6.36 0.05
CA SER A 134 2.34 -7.00 0.48
C SER A 134 1.13 -6.05 0.45
N LYS A 135 1.33 -4.76 0.73
CA LYS A 135 0.24 -3.76 0.81
C LYS A 135 -0.60 -3.65 -0.47
N VAL A 136 0.00 -3.83 -1.64
CA VAL A 136 -0.69 -3.67 -2.94
C VAL A 136 -0.77 -4.98 -3.69
N SER A 137 -0.48 -6.12 -3.05
CA SER A 137 -0.34 -7.40 -3.74
C SER A 137 -1.59 -7.78 -4.53
N LYS A 138 -2.78 -7.63 -3.93
CA LYS A 138 -4.08 -7.86 -4.60
C LYS A 138 -4.21 -6.95 -5.82
N VAL A 139 -4.07 -5.64 -5.64
CA VAL A 139 -4.22 -4.65 -6.72
C VAL A 139 -3.24 -4.90 -7.87
N LEU A 140 -1.96 -5.13 -7.56
CA LEU A 140 -0.94 -5.35 -8.59
C LEU A 140 -1.16 -6.66 -9.35
N ARG A 141 -1.65 -7.72 -8.70
CA ARG A 141 -2.04 -8.97 -9.39
C ARG A 141 -3.19 -8.73 -10.36
N TYR A 142 -4.25 -8.08 -9.89
CA TYR A 142 -5.42 -7.80 -10.72
C TYR A 142 -5.04 -6.93 -11.92
N PHE A 143 -4.27 -5.87 -11.69
CA PHE A 143 -3.68 -5.05 -12.76
C PHE A 143 -2.87 -5.89 -13.76
N TYR A 144 -1.92 -6.69 -13.28
CA TYR A 144 -1.02 -7.45 -14.15
C TYR A 144 -1.74 -8.51 -14.98
N TYR A 145 -2.76 -9.16 -14.39
CA TYR A 145 -3.57 -10.19 -15.05
C TYR A 145 -4.78 -9.64 -15.82
N GLU A 146 -4.89 -8.33 -15.98
CA GLU A 146 -6.02 -7.67 -16.68
C GLU A 146 -7.38 -8.06 -16.10
N LYS A 147 -7.44 -8.17 -14.78
CA LYS A 147 -8.68 -8.45 -14.04
C LYS A 147 -9.15 -7.18 -13.34
N GLU A 148 -10.45 -6.95 -13.35
CA GLU A 148 -11.07 -5.91 -12.54
C GLU A 148 -11.10 -6.34 -11.07
N LEU A 149 -10.77 -5.42 -10.16
CA LEU A 149 -10.92 -5.69 -8.73
C LEU A 149 -12.40 -5.97 -8.43
N PRO A 150 -12.72 -6.93 -7.55
CA PRO A 150 -14.09 -7.16 -7.15
C PRO A 150 -14.67 -5.91 -6.49
N LEU A 151 -15.91 -5.56 -6.82
CA LEU A 151 -16.64 -4.45 -6.20
C LEU A 151 -17.11 -4.84 -4.79
N GLU A 152 -16.16 -4.87 -3.86
CA GLU A 152 -16.38 -5.26 -2.46
C GLU A 152 -15.51 -4.39 -1.54
N VAL A 153 -15.95 -4.22 -0.28
CA VAL A 153 -15.19 -3.43 0.72
C VAL A 153 -13.75 -3.93 0.91
N LYS A 154 -13.53 -5.26 0.78
CA LYS A 154 -12.21 -5.91 0.89
C LYS A 154 -11.27 -5.62 -0.29
N SER A 155 -11.73 -4.92 -1.32
CA SER A 155 -10.88 -4.45 -2.42
C SER A 155 -10.28 -3.07 -2.16
N LEU A 156 -10.77 -2.33 -1.17
CA LEU A 156 -10.21 -1.04 -0.77
C LEU A 156 -8.91 -1.23 0.02
N SER A 157 -7.97 -0.31 -0.16
CA SER A 157 -6.84 -0.17 0.75
C SER A 157 -7.30 0.41 2.10
N PRO A 158 -6.52 0.25 3.19
CA PRO A 158 -6.81 0.92 4.46
C PRO A 158 -7.02 2.43 4.31
N GLU A 159 -6.16 3.08 3.53
CA GLU A 159 -6.23 4.52 3.27
C GLU A 159 -7.50 4.91 2.47
N GLN A 160 -7.93 4.07 1.52
CA GLN A 160 -9.20 4.29 0.80
C GLN A 160 -10.41 4.08 1.70
N LEU A 161 -10.36 3.08 2.59
CA LEU A 161 -11.42 2.83 3.56
C LEU A 161 -11.59 4.04 4.50
N GLU A 162 -10.50 4.61 4.99
CA GLU A 162 -10.53 5.82 5.82
C GLU A 162 -11.20 7.00 5.10
N ILE A 163 -10.89 7.19 3.81
CA ILE A 163 -11.51 8.25 2.99
C ILE A 163 -13.02 8.05 2.89
N ILE A 164 -13.50 6.84 2.57
CA ILE A 164 -14.95 6.62 2.43
C ILE A 164 -15.68 6.70 3.78
N CYS A 165 -15.04 6.31 4.88
CA CYS A 165 -15.57 6.51 6.23
C CYS A 165 -15.70 8.00 6.58
N TYR A 166 -14.71 8.83 6.23
CA TYR A 166 -14.80 10.28 6.37
C TYR A 166 -15.93 10.87 5.50
N GLU A 167 -15.99 10.51 4.22
CA GLU A 167 -17.04 10.99 3.32
C GLU A 167 -18.43 10.56 3.79
N PHE A 168 -18.55 9.37 4.39
CA PHE A 168 -19.78 8.92 5.03
C PHE A 168 -20.17 9.83 6.21
N LEU A 169 -19.26 10.12 7.15
CA LEU A 169 -19.53 11.04 8.26
C LEU A 169 -19.96 12.42 7.75
N LYS A 170 -19.26 12.94 6.74
CA LYS A 170 -19.57 14.24 6.12
C LYS A 170 -20.97 14.24 5.50
N SER A 171 -21.33 13.16 4.80
CA SER A 171 -22.67 13.01 4.20
C SER A 171 -23.81 12.87 5.21
N LYS A 172 -23.47 12.53 6.46
CA LYS A 172 -24.40 12.46 7.59
C LYS A 172 -24.39 13.71 8.46
N GLU A 173 -23.63 14.74 8.04
CA GLU A 173 -23.42 15.98 8.78
C GLU A 173 -22.82 15.76 10.18
N GLU A 174 -22.19 14.61 10.41
CA GLU A 174 -21.54 14.28 11.69
C GLU A 174 -20.19 15.01 11.81
N ILE A 175 -19.59 15.42 10.69
CA ILE A 175 -18.33 16.16 10.63
C ILE A 175 -18.42 17.26 9.57
N GLU A 176 -17.99 18.46 9.91
CA GLU A 176 -17.98 19.61 9.00
C GLU A 176 -16.60 19.83 8.40
N PHE A 177 -15.55 19.83 9.23
CA PHE A 177 -14.19 20.03 8.78
C PHE A 177 -13.18 19.17 9.54
N LEU A 178 -12.09 18.82 8.86
CA LEU A 178 -10.99 18.07 9.41
C LEU A 178 -10.02 19.00 10.12
N LEU A 179 -9.59 18.61 11.33
CA LEU A 179 -8.50 19.27 12.04
C LEU A 179 -7.14 18.72 11.60
N GLN A 180 -7.12 17.50 11.04
CA GLN A 180 -5.92 16.84 10.57
C GLN A 180 -6.18 16.03 9.29
N PRO A 181 -5.18 15.85 8.41
CA PRO A 181 -5.33 14.99 7.24
C PRO A 181 -5.58 13.53 7.61
N ILE A 182 -6.44 12.86 6.85
CA ILE A 182 -6.74 11.43 6.96
C ILE A 182 -5.47 10.60 6.70
N GLY A 183 -5.31 9.47 7.41
CA GLY A 183 -4.28 8.47 7.11
C GLY A 183 -2.85 8.82 7.53
N ARG A 184 -2.68 9.75 8.46
CA ARG A 184 -1.42 9.91 9.18
C ARG A 184 -1.36 8.81 10.25
N ARG A 185 -0.18 8.21 10.47
CA ARG A 185 0.07 7.17 11.48
C ARG A 185 -0.08 7.69 12.92
N GLN A 186 -1.24 8.23 13.24
CA GLN A 186 -1.61 8.59 14.58
C GLN A 186 -1.96 7.31 15.29
N LYS A 187 -1.55 7.25 16.55
CA LYS A 187 -1.62 6.01 17.31
C LYS A 187 -3.08 5.65 17.64
N ASP A 188 -3.95 6.65 17.68
CA ASP A 188 -5.21 6.55 18.42
C ASP A 188 -6.48 6.85 17.61
N PHE A 189 -6.38 7.53 16.45
CA PHE A 189 -7.50 7.81 15.56
C PHE A 189 -7.03 8.05 14.11
N ASP A 190 -7.88 7.71 13.14
CA ASP A 190 -7.62 7.86 11.69
C ASP A 190 -8.33 9.09 11.10
N ILE A 191 -9.39 9.57 11.76
CA ILE A 191 -10.18 10.75 11.36
C ILE A 191 -10.35 11.64 12.60
N TYR A 192 -10.01 12.93 12.47
CA TYR A 192 -10.16 13.93 13.52
C TYR A 192 -10.64 15.27 12.96
N GLY A 193 -11.73 15.79 13.52
CA GLY A 193 -12.33 17.06 13.09
C GLY A 193 -13.39 17.58 14.04
N LEU A 194 -14.16 18.56 13.58
CA LEU A 194 -15.29 19.14 14.30
C LEU A 194 -16.60 18.98 13.51
N ASN A 195 -17.72 18.94 14.23
CA ASN A 195 -19.05 19.11 13.65
C ASN A 195 -19.48 20.60 13.65
N LYS A 196 -20.70 20.88 13.18
CA LYS A 196 -21.30 22.23 13.12
C LYS A 196 -21.42 22.94 14.47
N GLU A 197 -21.41 22.19 15.57
CA GLU A 197 -21.51 22.69 16.94
C GLU A 197 -20.12 22.87 17.59
N ASN A 198 -19.04 22.74 16.82
CA ASN A 198 -17.66 22.71 17.29
C ASN A 198 -17.34 21.55 18.27
N ILE A 199 -18.16 20.50 18.29
CA ILE A 199 -17.90 19.28 19.05
C ILE A 199 -16.86 18.45 18.31
N ARG A 200 -15.88 17.93 19.05
CA ARG A 200 -14.81 17.10 18.47
C ARG A 200 -15.37 15.76 18.01
N ILE A 201 -14.90 15.32 16.84
CA ILE A 201 -15.20 14.03 16.26
C ILE A 201 -13.90 13.26 16.09
N CYS A 202 -13.79 12.10 16.73
CA CYS A 202 -12.68 11.18 16.53
C CYS A 202 -13.21 9.85 15.99
N ALA A 203 -12.56 9.31 14.97
CA ALA A 203 -12.88 7.98 14.47
C ALA A 203 -11.65 7.11 14.26
N GLN A 204 -11.79 5.84 14.60
CA GLN A 204 -10.85 4.79 14.23
C GLN A 204 -11.49 3.86 13.19
N VAL A 205 -10.72 3.50 12.18
CA VAL A 205 -11.09 2.67 11.04
C VAL A 205 -10.19 1.42 11.01
N THR A 206 -10.77 0.26 10.72
CA THR A 206 -10.00 -1.00 10.68
C THR A 206 -10.68 -2.09 9.85
N PHE A 207 -9.87 -2.89 9.15
CA PHE A 207 -10.29 -4.17 8.55
C PHE A 207 -10.12 -5.36 9.52
N ALA A 208 -9.57 -5.13 10.72
CA ALA A 208 -9.26 -6.22 11.65
C ALA A 208 -10.55 -6.94 12.09
N GLU A 209 -10.52 -8.27 12.08
CA GLU A 209 -11.63 -9.11 12.56
C GLU A 209 -11.31 -9.76 13.92
N ASN A 210 -10.04 -9.75 14.33
CA ASN A 210 -9.60 -10.46 15.53
C ASN A 210 -9.97 -9.69 16.82
N LYS A 211 -10.53 -10.41 17.80
CA LYS A 211 -11.03 -9.84 19.07
C LYS A 211 -9.98 -8.98 19.79
N LYS A 212 -8.74 -9.47 19.94
CA LYS A 212 -7.68 -8.77 20.66
C LYS A 212 -7.36 -7.40 20.04
N THR A 213 -7.25 -7.34 18.71
CA THR A 213 -6.94 -6.10 17.99
C THR A 213 -8.11 -5.13 18.05
N ILE A 214 -9.34 -5.63 17.92
CA ILE A 214 -10.54 -4.80 18.05
C ILE A 214 -10.62 -4.18 19.44
N ILE A 215 -10.48 -4.97 20.51
CA ILE A 215 -10.50 -4.46 21.89
C ILE A 215 -9.39 -3.43 22.11
N ASN A 216 -8.16 -3.73 21.67
CA ASN A 216 -7.05 -2.79 21.82
C ASN A 216 -7.31 -1.46 21.11
N LYS A 217 -7.90 -1.48 19.91
CA LYS A 217 -8.24 -0.26 19.16
C LYS A 217 -9.40 0.51 19.80
N LEU A 218 -10.42 -0.18 20.29
CA LEU A 218 -11.53 0.44 21.04
C LEU A 218 -11.01 1.14 22.31
N GLN A 219 -10.15 0.46 23.07
CA GLN A 219 -9.52 1.01 24.25
C GLN A 219 -8.65 2.23 23.91
N SER A 220 -7.80 2.13 22.88
CA SER A 220 -6.95 3.24 22.44
C SER A 220 -7.78 4.47 22.04
N LEU A 221 -8.91 4.25 21.34
CA LEU A 221 -9.81 5.32 20.95
C LEU A 221 -10.47 5.99 22.17
N GLN A 222 -10.91 5.19 23.15
CA GLN A 222 -11.47 5.70 24.40
C GLN A 222 -10.42 6.48 25.23
N ASP A 223 -9.23 5.92 25.39
CA ASP A 223 -8.14 6.49 26.20
C ASP A 223 -7.59 7.80 25.60
N SER A 224 -7.75 7.99 24.29
CA SER A 224 -7.26 9.18 23.57
C SER A 224 -7.99 10.47 23.94
N ILE A 225 -9.09 10.39 24.69
CA ILE A 225 -9.94 11.54 25.03
C ILE A 225 -10.06 11.68 26.54
N SER A 226 -9.69 12.86 27.02
CA SER A 226 -9.73 13.24 28.43
C SER A 226 -11.06 13.85 28.88
N ASN A 227 -11.92 14.32 27.95
CA ASN A 227 -13.12 15.09 28.26
C ASN A 227 -14.38 14.59 27.52
N ASN A 228 -15.57 14.82 28.09
CA ASN A 228 -16.86 14.39 27.55
C ASN A 228 -17.30 15.09 26.24
N ASP A 229 -16.56 16.09 25.75
CA ASP A 229 -16.93 16.90 24.58
C ASP A 229 -16.45 16.30 23.25
N THR A 230 -16.41 14.98 23.14
CA THR A 230 -15.96 14.28 21.93
C THR A 230 -16.89 13.13 21.56
N ILE A 231 -17.34 13.11 20.31
CA ILE A 231 -18.10 12.00 19.74
C ILE A 231 -17.12 11.01 19.13
N LEU A 232 -17.28 9.74 19.54
CA LEU A 232 -16.44 8.64 19.14
C LEU A 232 -17.11 7.75 18.10
N PHE A 233 -16.42 7.51 16.99
CA PHE A 233 -16.84 6.55 15.97
C PHE A 233 -15.83 5.42 15.80
N PHE A 234 -16.33 4.21 15.63
CA PHE A 234 -15.51 3.04 15.34
C PHE A 234 -16.04 2.30 14.11
N PHE A 235 -15.22 2.29 13.06
CA PHE A 235 -15.52 1.63 11.79
C PHE A 235 -14.77 0.30 11.71
N ALA A 236 -15.51 -0.81 11.70
CA ALA A 236 -14.94 -2.16 11.62
C ALA A 236 -15.90 -3.16 10.94
N PRO A 237 -15.47 -4.40 10.62
CA PRO A 237 -16.36 -5.41 10.05
C PRO A 237 -17.55 -5.70 10.96
N LYS A 238 -18.74 -5.88 10.39
CA LYS A 238 -20.01 -6.06 11.11
C LYS A 238 -19.94 -7.14 12.20
N GLU A 239 -19.24 -8.23 11.93
CA GLU A 239 -19.07 -9.36 12.84
C GLU A 239 -18.34 -8.99 14.15
N THR A 240 -17.62 -7.86 14.16
CA THR A 240 -16.86 -7.37 15.30
C THR A 240 -17.69 -6.50 16.26
N GLU A 241 -18.91 -6.09 15.89
CA GLU A 241 -19.78 -5.26 16.72
C GLU A 241 -20.03 -5.89 18.11
N LYS A 242 -20.09 -7.22 18.17
CA LYS A 242 -20.23 -8.00 19.40
C LYS A 242 -19.13 -7.75 20.43
N PHE A 243 -17.94 -7.33 20.00
CA PHE A 243 -16.80 -7.04 20.89
C PHE A 243 -16.89 -5.65 21.53
N LYS A 244 -17.77 -4.77 21.03
CA LYS A 244 -18.05 -3.46 21.64
C LYS A 244 -19.03 -3.57 22.80
N LYS A 245 -19.97 -4.53 22.73
CA LYS A 245 -21.17 -4.55 23.60
C LYS A 245 -20.78 -4.54 25.09
N ASN A 246 -21.36 -3.59 25.82
CA ASN A 246 -21.23 -3.29 27.25
C ASN A 246 -19.93 -2.64 27.73
N ASP A 247 -18.79 -2.91 27.10
CA ASP A 247 -17.50 -2.37 27.59
C ASP A 247 -17.20 -0.95 27.09
N PHE A 248 -17.77 -0.54 25.96
CA PHE A 248 -17.49 0.76 25.31
C PHE A 248 -18.76 1.53 24.92
N PRO A 249 -19.67 1.85 25.86
CA PRO A 249 -21.01 2.38 25.56
C PRO A 249 -21.02 3.68 24.75
N GLN A 250 -20.05 4.56 24.98
CA GLN A 250 -19.91 5.88 24.35
C GLN A 250 -19.44 5.84 22.89
N ILE A 251 -18.90 4.71 22.43
CA ILE A 251 -18.37 4.58 21.06
C ILE A 251 -19.50 4.21 20.10
N ARG A 252 -19.73 5.02 19.06
CA ARG A 252 -20.68 4.72 17.99
C ARG A 252 -20.04 3.74 16.99
N PHE A 253 -20.52 2.50 16.97
CA PHE A 253 -20.05 1.50 16.02
C PHE A 253 -20.77 1.65 14.68
N ILE A 254 -20.02 1.63 13.58
CA ILE A 254 -20.56 1.62 12.23
C ILE A 254 -19.83 0.55 11.44
N SER A 255 -20.55 -0.40 10.84
CA SER A 255 -19.88 -1.44 10.05
C SER A 255 -19.32 -0.86 8.75
N ILE A 256 -18.13 -1.31 8.35
CA ILE A 256 -17.52 -0.88 7.08
C ILE A 256 -18.33 -1.34 5.87
N GLU A 257 -19.06 -2.45 5.98
CA GLU A 257 -20.00 -2.93 4.97
C GLU A 257 -21.15 -1.95 4.81
N LYS A 258 -21.70 -1.41 5.90
CA LYS A 258 -22.76 -0.39 5.86
C LYS A 258 -22.27 0.89 5.17
N VAL A 259 -21.03 1.30 5.43
CA VAL A 259 -20.41 2.43 4.73
C VAL A 259 -20.28 2.13 3.24
N PHE A 260 -19.72 0.97 2.87
CA PHE A 260 -19.57 0.59 1.48
C PHE A 260 -20.92 0.53 0.74
N ASP A 261 -21.92 -0.12 1.34
CA ASP A 261 -23.30 -0.20 0.84
C ASP A 261 -23.92 1.18 0.59
N TYR A 262 -23.61 2.17 1.44
CA TYR A 262 -24.09 3.54 1.29
C TYR A 262 -23.55 4.21 0.01
N PHE A 263 -22.33 3.87 -0.40
CA PHE A 263 -21.74 4.41 -1.63
C PHE A 263 -22.22 3.66 -2.88
N ILE A 264 -22.33 2.34 -2.85
CA ILE A 264 -22.69 1.58 -4.06
C ILE A 264 -24.18 1.68 -4.45
N LYS A 265 -25.05 2.04 -3.50
CA LYS A 265 -26.51 2.18 -3.75
C LYS A 265 -26.90 3.44 -4.53
N ASP A 266 -26.04 4.45 -4.56
CA ASP A 266 -26.28 5.70 -5.26
C ASP A 266 -25.34 5.81 -6.46
N LYS A 267 -25.87 6.16 -7.64
CA LYS A 267 -25.09 6.18 -8.88
C LYS A 267 -23.91 7.15 -8.80
N SER A 268 -24.10 8.34 -8.23
CA SER A 268 -23.02 9.34 -8.14
C SER A 268 -21.91 8.89 -7.18
N ARG A 269 -22.28 8.24 -6.07
CA ARG A 269 -21.32 7.70 -5.09
C ARG A 269 -20.62 6.44 -5.59
N LEU A 270 -21.30 5.60 -6.36
CA LEU A 270 -20.73 4.40 -6.97
C LEU A 270 -19.56 4.76 -7.90
N GLU A 271 -19.69 5.81 -8.71
CA GLU A 271 -18.60 6.26 -9.57
C GLU A 271 -17.33 6.62 -8.78
N LYS A 272 -17.46 7.20 -7.58
CA LYS A 272 -16.31 7.45 -6.71
C LYS A 272 -15.61 6.15 -6.30
N ILE A 273 -16.37 5.11 -5.97
CA ILE A 273 -15.83 3.78 -5.62
C ILE A 273 -15.16 3.13 -6.82
N LYS A 274 -15.77 3.20 -8.01
CA LYS A 274 -15.18 2.70 -9.25
C LYS A 274 -13.83 3.36 -9.56
N ILE A 275 -13.74 4.69 -9.42
CA ILE A 275 -12.48 5.43 -9.59
C ILE A 275 -11.43 4.96 -8.56
N MET A 276 -11.82 4.79 -7.29
CA MET A 276 -10.89 4.29 -6.26
C MET A 276 -10.38 2.88 -6.56
N LEU A 277 -11.23 2.00 -7.08
CA LEU A 277 -10.88 0.62 -7.40
C LEU A 277 -10.31 0.44 -8.81
N ASN A 278 -10.30 1.50 -9.62
CA ASN A 278 -9.97 1.48 -11.04
C ASN A 278 -10.76 0.39 -11.81
N ILE A 279 -12.09 0.45 -11.68
CA ILE A 279 -13.06 -0.43 -12.35
C ILE A 279 -13.83 0.40 -13.40
N SER A 280 -14.15 -0.21 -14.54
CA SER A 280 -14.89 0.41 -15.65
C SER A 280 -16.39 0.56 -15.36
#